data_AF-A0A3L7MXN3-F1
#
_entry.id   AF-A0A3L7MXN3-F1
#
_cell.length_a   1.000
_cell.length_b   1.000
_cell.length_c   1.000
_cell.angle_alpha   90.00
_cell.angle_beta   90.00
_cell.angle_gamma   90.00
#
_symmetry.space_group_name_H-M   'P 1'
#
loop_
_entity.id
_entity.type
_entity.pdbx_description
1 polymer ?
#
loop_
_entity_poly.entity_id
_entity_poly.type
_entity_poly.pdbx_seq_one_letter_code
_entity_poly.pdbx_strand_id
1 'polypeptide(L)'
;MKRILGIAVVLGLVGSITFIAGCSKKKAAQTKDEPTAGKVGSAPKESSGKEAVIDLGKGIKLEMVLIPAGKFMMGSPVSEKGRFDPASKMDTKAGDETQHEVTLTKPFYMGKYEVTQEQWEAVMGNNPSSKTKGAKLPVTDVSWDDSKEYIKKLNISTKNNFRLPSEAEWEYACRAGKSTVYSFGDNLTNSDANILGSGIKAVGSYKPNAFGLYDMHGNVFELCEDRCANYPTGPVTDPKGPATGRDCVFRGGAYNCTVLGARSSGRYADFGPTDRIHFFGFRLAMTP
;
A
#
# COMPACT_ATOMS: atom_id res chain seq x y z
N MET A 1 -45.31 -31.95 11.53
CA MET A 1 -46.60 -32.10 10.81
C MET A 1 -46.84 -30.85 9.97
N LYS A 2 -47.22 -31.06 8.69
CA LYS A 2 -47.49 -30.08 7.60
C LYS A 2 -46.25 -29.51 6.89
N ARG A 3 -46.11 -29.51 5.56
CA ARG A 3 -46.77 -30.21 4.44
C ARG A 3 -45.86 -29.98 3.21
N ILE A 4 -45.74 -31.02 2.37
CA ILE A 4 -45.01 -31.09 1.10
C ILE A 4 -45.79 -30.35 0.00
N LEU A 5 -45.12 -29.66 -0.93
CA LEU A 5 -45.54 -29.61 -2.34
C LEU A 5 -44.34 -29.26 -3.24
N GLY A 6 -43.94 -30.22 -4.07
CA GLY A 6 -43.04 -30.00 -5.19
C GLY A 6 -43.82 -29.76 -6.48
N ILE A 7 -43.19 -29.09 -7.45
CA ILE A 7 -43.52 -29.20 -8.87
C ILE A 7 -42.20 -29.24 -9.64
N ALA A 8 -41.97 -30.37 -10.29
CA ALA A 8 -41.00 -30.57 -11.34
C ALA A 8 -41.63 -30.19 -12.68
N VAL A 9 -40.85 -29.59 -13.59
CA VAL A 9 -41.14 -29.59 -15.02
C VAL A 9 -39.87 -30.01 -15.75
N VAL A 10 -39.97 -31.18 -16.38
CA VAL A 10 -39.02 -31.75 -17.35
C VAL A 10 -39.75 -31.77 -18.69
N LEU A 11 -39.05 -31.36 -19.76
CA LEU A 11 -39.25 -31.69 -21.18
C LEU A 11 -38.22 -30.84 -21.96
N GLY A 12 -37.33 -31.31 -22.84
CA GLY A 12 -37.07 -32.63 -23.40
C GLY A 12 -36.63 -32.48 -24.86
N LEU A 13 -35.37 -32.89 -25.17
CA LEU A 13 -34.81 -33.37 -26.46
C LEU A 13 -34.85 -32.43 -27.71
N VAL A 14 -34.05 -32.55 -28.79
CA VAL A 14 -33.27 -33.63 -29.45
C VAL A 14 -32.13 -33.00 -30.28
N GLY A 15 -30.90 -33.54 -30.28
CA GLY A 15 -30.22 -34.14 -31.46
C GLY A 15 -29.25 -33.20 -32.20
N SER A 16 -28.19 -33.61 -32.91
CA SER A 16 -27.40 -34.84 -33.01
C SER A 16 -26.20 -34.54 -33.94
N ILE A 17 -25.00 -35.01 -33.56
CA ILE A 17 -23.94 -35.64 -34.39
C ILE A 17 -23.29 -34.85 -35.55
N THR A 18 -21.97 -34.62 -35.50
CA THR A 18 -20.99 -35.31 -36.38
C THR A 18 -19.54 -35.22 -35.89
N PHE A 19 -18.85 -36.37 -35.92
CA PHE A 19 -17.42 -36.62 -35.73
C PHE A 19 -16.63 -36.33 -37.02
N ILE A 20 -15.39 -35.80 -36.92
CA ILE A 20 -14.28 -36.20 -37.81
C ILE A 20 -12.98 -36.28 -36.99
N ALA A 21 -12.27 -37.40 -37.19
CA ALA A 21 -11.01 -37.81 -36.59
C ALA A 21 -9.77 -37.35 -37.39
N GLY A 22 -8.58 -37.42 -36.77
CA GLY A 22 -7.29 -37.39 -37.48
C GLY A 22 -6.13 -36.89 -36.63
N CYS A 23 -5.48 -37.69 -35.77
CA CYS A 23 -4.33 -38.59 -36.00
C CYS A 23 -2.93 -37.96 -35.79
N SER A 24 -2.44 -38.12 -34.55
CA SER A 24 -1.10 -38.54 -34.08
C SER A 24 0.17 -38.35 -34.92
N LYS A 25 1.26 -37.88 -34.26
CA LYS A 25 2.56 -38.60 -34.23
C LYS A 25 3.44 -38.16 -33.05
N LYS A 26 3.86 -39.15 -32.25
CA LYS A 26 4.86 -39.10 -31.18
C LYS A 26 6.29 -39.07 -31.75
N LYS A 27 7.25 -38.52 -31.00
CA LYS A 27 8.49 -39.24 -30.65
C LYS A 27 9.16 -38.65 -29.40
N ALA A 28 9.72 -39.55 -28.60
CA ALA A 28 10.39 -39.32 -27.32
C ALA A 28 11.85 -39.81 -27.38
N ALA A 29 12.73 -39.21 -26.57
CA ALA A 29 13.89 -39.79 -25.85
C ALA A 29 14.70 -38.60 -25.23
N GLN A 30 14.79 -38.46 -23.89
CA GLN A 30 15.82 -39.02 -22.97
C GLN A 30 17.25 -38.53 -23.30
N THR A 31 18.09 -37.99 -22.38
CA THR A 31 18.31 -38.24 -20.94
C THR A 31 19.24 -37.17 -20.32
N LYS A 32 19.06 -36.93 -19.00
CA LYS A 32 20.06 -36.70 -17.91
C LYS A 32 21.05 -35.53 -18.00
N ASP A 33 20.96 -34.59 -17.05
CA ASP A 33 21.91 -34.41 -15.92
C ASP A 33 21.52 -33.17 -15.08
N GLU A 34 21.56 -33.30 -13.75
CA GLU A 34 21.64 -32.22 -12.74
C GLU A 34 22.90 -32.55 -11.88
N PRO A 35 23.50 -31.62 -11.10
CA PRO A 35 23.15 -30.22 -10.90
C PRO A 35 24.34 -29.24 -11.00
N THR A 36 24.07 -27.95 -11.15
CA THR A 36 25.06 -26.92 -10.78
C THR A 36 24.38 -25.72 -10.13
N ALA A 37 24.75 -25.48 -8.88
CA ALA A 37 24.48 -24.26 -8.17
C ALA A 37 25.17 -23.07 -8.85
N GLY A 38 24.50 -21.92 -8.86
CA GLY A 38 25.14 -20.61 -9.02
C GLY A 38 24.75 -19.83 -10.25
N LYS A 39 23.82 -18.88 -10.07
CA LYS A 39 24.02 -17.43 -10.30
C LYS A 39 22.68 -16.72 -10.13
N VAL A 40 22.46 -16.14 -8.95
CA VAL A 40 21.52 -15.03 -8.81
C VAL A 40 22.19 -13.83 -9.46
N GLY A 41 21.66 -13.38 -10.58
CA GLY A 41 22.14 -12.20 -11.26
C GLY A 41 21.23 -11.79 -12.40
N SER A 42 20.54 -10.67 -12.23
CA SER A 42 20.49 -9.65 -13.28
C SER A 42 20.28 -8.29 -12.62
N ALA A 43 21.17 -7.36 -12.95
CA ALA A 43 21.07 -5.95 -12.60
C ALA A 43 19.72 -5.35 -13.08
N PRO A 44 19.23 -4.29 -12.42
CA PRO A 44 17.99 -3.63 -12.83
C PRO A 44 18.08 -3.19 -14.29
N LYS A 45 17.08 -3.58 -15.08
CA LYS A 45 16.85 -3.01 -16.41
C LYS A 45 16.36 -1.58 -16.19
N GLU A 46 17.21 -0.60 -16.46
CA GLU A 46 16.88 0.83 -16.36
C GLU A 46 15.66 1.14 -17.25
N SER A 47 14.51 1.37 -16.60
CA SER A 47 13.32 1.93 -17.22
C SER A 47 13.32 3.43 -16.95
N SER A 48 13.43 4.23 -18.01
CA SER A 48 13.27 5.70 -18.10
C SER A 48 13.08 6.47 -16.77
N GLY A 49 14.08 6.46 -15.87
CA GLY A 49 14.24 7.26 -14.65
C GLY A 49 13.08 7.43 -13.66
N LYS A 50 11.86 6.92 -13.94
CA LYS A 50 10.63 7.21 -13.18
C LYS A 50 10.09 6.03 -12.41
N GLU A 51 10.42 4.81 -12.81
CA GLU A 51 10.03 3.60 -12.11
C GLU A 51 11.24 2.69 -11.90
N ALA A 52 11.28 2.03 -10.74
CA ALA A 52 12.23 0.98 -10.43
C ALA A 52 11.46 -0.31 -10.10
N VAL A 53 11.94 -1.44 -10.62
CA VAL A 53 11.32 -2.75 -10.39
C VAL A 53 12.34 -3.67 -9.74
N ILE A 54 12.02 -4.16 -8.55
CA ILE A 54 12.86 -5.07 -7.78
C ILE A 54 12.23 -6.45 -7.82
N ASP A 55 12.97 -7.42 -8.35
CA ASP A 55 12.53 -8.82 -8.43
C ASP A 55 12.77 -9.51 -7.08
N LEU A 56 11.71 -10.04 -6.47
CA LEU A 56 11.75 -10.84 -5.24
C LEU A 56 11.81 -12.34 -5.52
N GLY A 57 11.93 -12.74 -6.80
CA GLY A 57 11.91 -14.12 -7.25
C GLY A 57 10.50 -14.63 -7.53
N LYS A 58 10.43 -15.76 -8.27
CA LYS A 58 9.16 -16.45 -8.62
C LYS A 58 8.13 -15.54 -9.30
N GLY A 59 8.57 -14.49 -10.00
CA GLY A 59 7.70 -13.53 -10.67
C GLY A 59 7.07 -12.47 -9.76
N ILE A 60 7.42 -12.44 -8.47
CA ILE A 60 6.97 -11.42 -7.52
C ILE A 60 7.87 -10.19 -7.65
N LYS A 61 7.27 -9.02 -7.80
CA LYS A 61 7.97 -7.75 -8.04
C LYS A 61 7.53 -6.69 -7.06
N LEU A 62 8.47 -5.84 -6.65
CA LEU A 62 8.19 -4.54 -6.05
C LEU A 62 8.35 -3.47 -7.13
N GLU A 63 7.27 -2.76 -7.42
CA GLU A 63 7.28 -1.59 -8.31
C GLU A 63 7.37 -0.32 -7.47
N MET A 64 8.34 0.52 -7.79
CA MET A 64 8.63 1.78 -7.10
C MET A 64 8.55 2.92 -8.10
N VAL A 65 8.06 4.07 -7.66
CA VAL A 65 7.89 5.29 -8.45
C VAL A 65 8.82 6.37 -7.91
N LEU A 66 9.58 7.04 -8.79
CA LEU A 66 10.44 8.15 -8.42
C LEU A 66 9.59 9.39 -8.13
N ILE A 67 9.66 9.84 -6.88
CA ILE A 67 9.03 11.06 -6.40
C ILE A 67 10.07 12.19 -6.45
N PRO A 68 9.79 13.30 -7.16
CA PRO A 68 10.76 14.38 -7.31
C PRO A 68 10.97 15.14 -6.00
N ALA A 69 12.19 15.63 -5.77
CA ALA A 69 12.45 16.65 -4.75
C ALA A 69 11.49 17.84 -4.96
N GLY A 70 11.12 18.52 -3.88
CA GLY A 70 10.19 19.63 -4.00
C GLY A 70 9.77 20.22 -2.67
N LYS A 71 8.82 21.14 -2.74
CA LYS A 71 8.30 21.89 -1.61
C LYS A 71 6.79 21.81 -1.62
N PHE A 72 6.17 21.70 -0.45
CA PHE A 72 4.72 21.71 -0.32
C PHE A 72 4.27 22.24 1.04
N MET A 73 2.99 22.57 1.12
CA MET A 73 2.34 22.90 2.39
C MET A 73 1.77 21.62 3.00
N MET A 74 2.36 21.17 4.10
CA MET A 74 1.91 20.02 4.88
C MET A 74 0.82 20.45 5.88
N GLY A 75 -0.12 19.55 6.20
CA GLY A 75 -1.28 19.87 7.04
C GLY A 75 -2.47 20.44 6.26
N SER A 76 -3.49 20.94 6.95
CA SER A 76 -4.74 21.39 6.33
C SER A 76 -5.18 22.77 6.84
N PRO A 77 -5.78 23.61 5.98
CA PRO A 77 -6.31 24.89 6.41
C PRO A 77 -7.45 24.69 7.42
N VAL A 78 -7.61 25.62 8.35
CA VAL A 78 -8.66 25.56 9.41
C VAL A 78 -10.08 25.41 8.86
N SER A 79 -10.31 25.79 7.60
CA SER A 79 -11.59 25.69 6.89
C SER A 79 -11.80 24.34 6.19
N GLU A 80 -10.79 23.46 6.14
CA GLU A 80 -10.92 22.16 5.47
C GLU A 80 -11.95 21.28 6.19
N LYS A 81 -12.95 20.80 5.43
CA LYS A 81 -14.00 19.94 5.97
C LYS A 81 -13.40 18.63 6.49
N GLY A 82 -13.70 18.30 7.74
CA GLY A 82 -13.20 17.07 8.37
C GLY A 82 -11.77 17.17 8.87
N ARG A 83 -11.15 18.37 8.80
CA ARG A 83 -9.95 18.68 9.59
C ARG A 83 -10.22 18.32 11.05
N PHE A 84 -9.30 17.59 11.64
CA PHE A 84 -9.37 17.31 13.06
C PHE A 84 -9.30 18.63 13.82
N ASP A 85 -10.28 18.86 14.69
CA ASP A 85 -10.24 20.02 15.59
C ASP A 85 -9.35 19.66 16.78
N PRO A 86 -8.17 20.28 16.95
CA PRO A 86 -7.32 20.04 18.11
C PRO A 86 -7.99 20.45 19.45
N ALA A 87 -9.07 21.24 19.41
CA ALA A 87 -9.90 21.55 20.57
C ALA A 87 -11.02 20.51 20.82
N SER A 88 -11.27 19.59 19.87
CA SER A 88 -12.17 18.48 20.11
C SER A 88 -11.53 17.53 21.12
N LYS A 89 -12.23 17.25 22.22
CA LYS A 89 -11.81 16.28 23.25
C LYS A 89 -11.82 14.83 22.75
N MET A 90 -11.73 14.61 21.45
CA MET A 90 -11.59 13.29 20.88
C MET A 90 -10.16 12.83 21.19
N ASP A 91 -10.04 11.70 21.87
CA ASP A 91 -8.84 11.15 22.50
C ASP A 91 -7.78 10.65 21.49
N THR A 92 -7.72 11.26 20.29
CA THR A 92 -6.75 10.88 19.27
C THR A 92 -5.63 11.91 19.24
N LYS A 93 -4.41 11.49 19.54
CA LYS A 93 -3.20 12.37 19.53
C LYS A 93 -2.78 12.80 18.13
N ALA A 94 -3.53 12.37 17.12
CA ALA A 94 -3.32 12.63 15.72
C ALA A 94 -3.65 14.08 15.28
N GLY A 95 -4.09 14.96 16.19
CA GLY A 95 -4.83 16.17 15.86
C GLY A 95 -4.07 17.41 15.37
N ASP A 96 -2.75 17.37 15.22
CA ASP A 96 -2.03 18.52 14.70
C ASP A 96 -1.94 18.48 13.17
N GLU A 97 -2.84 19.22 12.53
CA GLU A 97 -2.83 19.47 11.08
C GLU A 97 -2.41 20.91 10.76
N THR A 98 -1.62 21.56 11.63
CA THR A 98 -1.16 22.95 11.43
C THR A 98 -0.38 23.09 10.13
N GLN A 99 -0.79 24.02 9.28
CA GLN A 99 -0.11 24.24 8.01
C GLN A 99 1.30 24.78 8.23
N HIS A 100 2.27 24.09 7.63
CA HIS A 100 3.66 24.51 7.62
C HIS A 100 4.32 24.03 6.34
N GLU A 101 5.36 24.75 5.93
CA GLU A 101 6.05 24.48 4.68
C GLU A 101 7.13 23.43 4.88
N VAL A 102 7.16 22.44 4.00
CA VAL A 102 8.16 21.38 4.01
C VAL A 102 8.93 21.39 2.69
N THR A 103 10.26 21.33 2.79
CA THR A 103 11.16 21.11 1.66
C THR A 103 11.75 19.70 1.73
N LEU A 104 11.51 18.88 0.70
CA LEU A 104 12.18 17.60 0.49
C LEU A 104 13.32 17.81 -0.51
N THR A 105 14.57 17.71 -0.05
CA THR A 105 15.73 18.18 -0.81
C THR A 105 16.20 17.21 -1.88
N LYS A 106 15.80 15.94 -1.78
CA LYS A 106 16.23 14.86 -2.67
C LYS A 106 15.03 14.09 -3.19
N PRO A 107 15.10 13.61 -4.45
CA PRO A 107 14.11 12.66 -4.92
C PRO A 107 14.26 11.34 -4.14
N PHE A 108 13.16 10.60 -4.06
CA PHE A 108 13.12 9.28 -3.43
C PHE A 108 12.17 8.39 -4.20
N TYR A 109 12.37 7.08 -4.14
CA TYR A 109 11.40 6.13 -4.65
C TYR A 109 10.36 5.83 -3.59
N MET A 110 9.08 5.72 -3.98
CA MET A 110 8.00 5.23 -3.13
C MET A 110 7.32 4.04 -3.80
N GLY A 111 6.92 3.04 -3.03
CA GLY A 111 6.20 1.88 -3.53
C GLY A 111 4.94 2.33 -4.27
N LYS A 112 4.75 1.83 -5.50
CA LYS A 112 3.58 2.11 -6.33
C LYS A 112 2.28 1.73 -5.63
N TYR A 113 2.37 0.70 -4.81
CA TYR A 113 1.33 0.08 -4.02
C TYR A 113 1.77 -0.06 -2.55
N GLU A 114 0.82 -0.36 -1.68
CA GLU A 114 1.09 -0.97 -0.37
C GLU A 114 1.85 -2.30 -0.55
N VAL A 115 2.63 -2.72 0.45
CA VAL A 115 3.29 -4.04 0.43
C VAL A 115 2.22 -5.13 0.44
N THR A 116 2.25 -6.02 -0.55
CA THR A 116 1.26 -7.08 -0.70
C THR A 116 1.59 -8.31 0.14
N GLN A 117 0.59 -9.17 0.36
CA GLN A 117 0.77 -10.41 1.11
C GLN A 117 1.80 -11.35 0.46
N GLU A 118 1.86 -11.46 -0.88
CA GLU A 118 2.88 -12.29 -1.54
C GLU A 118 4.30 -11.69 -1.41
N GLN A 119 4.42 -10.35 -1.44
CA GLN A 119 5.70 -9.66 -1.26
C GLN A 119 6.20 -9.82 0.18
N TRP A 120 5.28 -9.78 1.15
CA TRP A 120 5.55 -10.11 2.54
C TRP A 120 6.03 -11.56 2.68
N GLU A 121 5.24 -12.52 2.19
CA GLU A 121 5.54 -13.96 2.26
C GLU A 121 6.89 -14.31 1.62
N ALA A 122 7.23 -13.69 0.48
CA ALA A 122 8.50 -13.91 -0.21
C ALA A 122 9.73 -13.54 0.64
N VAL A 123 9.61 -12.54 1.52
CA VAL A 123 10.72 -12.06 2.37
C VAL A 123 10.69 -12.70 3.76
N MET A 124 9.49 -12.87 4.33
CA MET A 124 9.32 -13.26 5.73
C MET A 124 9.03 -14.74 5.92
N GLY A 125 8.56 -15.44 4.87
CA GLY A 125 8.21 -16.86 4.91
C GLY A 125 6.91 -17.19 5.64
N ASN A 126 6.14 -16.17 6.04
CA ASN A 126 4.84 -16.31 6.70
C ASN A 126 3.89 -15.21 6.20
N ASN A 127 2.63 -15.22 6.65
CA ASN A 127 1.66 -14.17 6.35
C ASN A 127 0.82 -13.82 7.60
N PRO A 128 1.05 -12.65 8.20
CA PRO A 128 0.38 -12.25 9.45
C PRO A 128 -1.09 -11.87 9.24
N SER A 129 -1.50 -11.52 8.02
CA SER A 129 -2.84 -11.00 7.71
C SER A 129 -3.91 -11.99 8.16
N SER A 130 -4.61 -11.69 9.26
CA SER A 130 -5.42 -12.69 9.95
C SER A 130 -6.84 -12.79 9.40
N LYS A 131 -7.35 -11.71 8.81
CA LYS A 131 -8.73 -11.57 8.33
C LYS A 131 -8.90 -11.81 6.84
N THR A 132 -7.82 -11.72 6.06
CA THR A 132 -7.88 -11.73 4.60
C THR A 132 -6.73 -12.51 4.02
N LYS A 133 -6.99 -13.18 2.88
CA LYS A 133 -5.97 -13.93 2.14
C LYS A 133 -6.09 -13.61 0.66
N GLY A 134 -4.97 -13.22 0.07
CA GLY A 134 -4.87 -12.98 -1.36
C GLY A 134 -3.53 -12.36 -1.72
N ALA A 135 -2.86 -12.93 -2.73
CA ALA A 135 -1.49 -12.55 -3.10
C ALA A 135 -1.31 -11.04 -3.35
N LYS A 136 -2.30 -10.41 -3.97
CA LYS A 136 -2.31 -8.98 -4.32
C LYS A 136 -3.05 -8.09 -3.33
N LEU A 137 -3.53 -8.63 -2.22
CA LEU A 137 -4.06 -7.81 -1.12
C LEU A 137 -2.89 -7.17 -0.36
N PRO A 138 -3.04 -5.98 0.25
CA PRO A 138 -2.04 -5.46 1.17
C PRO A 138 -1.86 -6.42 2.34
N VAL A 139 -0.64 -6.50 2.85
CA VAL A 139 -0.36 -7.18 4.12
C VAL A 139 -0.96 -6.37 5.27
N THR A 140 -1.62 -7.07 6.20
CA THR A 140 -2.23 -6.47 7.40
C THR A 140 -1.74 -7.18 8.66
N ASP A 141 -2.17 -6.69 9.83
CA ASP A 141 -1.80 -7.27 11.13
C ASP A 141 -0.28 -7.20 11.38
N VAL A 142 0.36 -6.16 10.83
CA VAL A 142 1.77 -5.84 11.00
C VAL A 142 1.93 -4.61 11.89
N SER A 143 2.93 -4.66 12.76
CA SER A 143 3.33 -3.50 13.56
C SER A 143 4.43 -2.69 12.87
N TRP A 144 4.80 -1.55 13.45
CA TRP A 144 5.97 -0.80 13.01
C TRP A 144 7.23 -1.66 13.08
N ASP A 145 7.45 -2.36 14.20
CA ASP A 145 8.61 -3.26 14.39
C ASP A 145 8.64 -4.40 13.37
N ASP A 146 7.49 -5.02 13.07
CA ASP A 146 7.40 -6.05 12.03
C ASP A 146 7.80 -5.51 10.66
N SER A 147 7.33 -4.30 10.34
CA SER A 147 7.64 -3.62 9.09
C SER A 147 9.14 -3.31 8.99
N LYS A 148 9.79 -2.91 10.10
CA LYS A 148 11.25 -2.73 10.13
C LYS A 148 12.00 -4.04 9.94
N GLU A 149 11.54 -5.16 10.50
CA GLU A 149 12.16 -6.46 10.29
C GLU A 149 12.01 -6.94 8.85
N TYR A 150 10.83 -6.74 8.23
CA TYR A 150 10.61 -6.96 6.80
C TYR A 150 11.62 -6.16 5.96
N ILE A 151 11.72 -4.84 6.21
CA ILE A 151 12.63 -3.94 5.51
C ILE A 151 14.10 -4.38 5.67
N LYS A 152 14.51 -4.78 6.88
CA LYS A 152 15.86 -5.26 7.15
C LYS A 152 16.19 -6.48 6.30
N LYS A 153 15.31 -7.49 6.28
CA LYS A 153 15.51 -8.70 5.46
C LYS A 153 15.49 -8.39 3.97
N LEU A 154 14.59 -7.51 3.53
CA LEU A 154 14.49 -7.06 2.14
C LEU A 154 15.77 -6.35 1.68
N ASN A 155 16.36 -5.50 2.52
CA ASN A 155 17.62 -4.82 2.20
C ASN A 155 18.80 -5.80 2.11
N ILE A 156 18.86 -6.80 2.99
CA ILE A 156 19.89 -7.86 2.94
C ILE A 156 19.80 -8.65 1.63
N SER A 157 18.60 -9.07 1.23
CA SER A 157 18.42 -9.93 0.06
C SER A 157 18.58 -9.19 -1.26
N THR A 158 18.16 -7.92 -1.32
CA THR A 158 18.14 -7.15 -2.57
C THR A 158 19.31 -6.18 -2.73
N LYS A 159 20.07 -5.91 -1.65
CA LYS A 159 21.15 -4.91 -1.61
C LYS A 159 20.67 -3.49 -1.96
N ASN A 160 19.45 -3.15 -1.55
CA ASN A 160 18.87 -1.81 -1.69
C ASN A 160 18.72 -1.12 -0.32
N ASN A 161 18.26 0.12 -0.34
CA ASN A 161 18.09 0.99 0.84
C ASN A 161 16.61 1.30 1.11
N PHE A 162 15.78 0.27 1.26
CA PHE A 162 14.38 0.41 1.63
C PHE A 162 14.21 0.88 3.07
N ARG A 163 13.11 1.59 3.31
CA ARG A 163 12.66 2.14 4.60
C ARG A 163 11.16 2.40 4.57
N LEU A 164 10.59 2.79 5.70
CA LEU A 164 9.28 3.44 5.69
C LEU A 164 9.44 4.87 5.14
N PRO A 165 8.42 5.43 4.48
CA PRO A 165 8.40 6.85 4.19
C PRO A 165 8.35 7.64 5.49
N SER A 166 8.97 8.81 5.52
CA SER A 166 8.60 9.80 6.54
C SER A 166 7.16 10.25 6.32
N GLU A 167 6.55 10.76 7.36
CA GLU A 167 5.22 11.34 7.34
C GLU A 167 5.10 12.44 6.27
N ALA A 168 6.12 13.30 6.19
CA ALA A 168 6.19 14.37 5.20
C ALA A 168 6.33 13.86 3.76
N GLU A 169 7.16 12.83 3.54
CA GLU A 169 7.27 12.19 2.22
C GLU A 169 5.96 11.54 1.80
N TRP A 170 5.28 10.87 2.73
CA TRP A 170 3.98 10.26 2.48
C TRP A 170 2.95 11.31 2.04
N GLU A 171 2.83 12.43 2.77
CA GLU A 171 1.85 13.47 2.44
C GLU A 171 2.17 14.16 1.11
N TYR A 172 3.43 14.49 0.88
CA TYR A 172 3.90 15.08 -0.37
C TYR A 172 3.55 14.18 -1.56
N ALA A 173 3.84 12.88 -1.43
CA ALA A 173 3.59 11.90 -2.45
C ALA A 173 2.09 11.63 -2.66
N CYS A 174 1.30 11.63 -1.59
CA CYS A 174 -0.16 11.52 -1.63
C CYS A 174 -0.76 12.68 -2.42
N ARG A 175 -0.39 13.93 -2.08
CA ARG A 175 -0.87 15.15 -2.73
C ARG A 175 -0.49 15.25 -4.20
N ALA A 176 0.68 14.76 -4.58
CA ALA A 176 1.18 14.78 -5.95
C ALA A 176 1.03 16.15 -6.65
N GLY A 177 1.41 17.22 -5.92
CA GLY A 177 1.34 18.61 -6.39
C GLY A 177 -0.02 19.31 -6.20
N LYS A 178 -1.01 18.65 -5.59
CA LYS A 178 -2.31 19.24 -5.28
C LYS A 178 -2.34 19.88 -3.88
N SER A 179 -3.08 20.98 -3.77
CA SER A 179 -3.44 21.62 -2.50
C SER A 179 -4.89 21.33 -2.07
N THR A 180 -5.60 20.50 -2.82
CA THR A 180 -6.97 20.05 -2.52
C THR A 180 -6.99 19.01 -1.40
N VAL A 181 -8.18 18.69 -0.89
CA VAL A 181 -8.36 17.72 0.21
C VAL A 181 -7.80 16.33 -0.15
N TYR A 182 -8.07 15.88 -1.38
CA TYR A 182 -7.60 14.63 -1.97
C TYR A 182 -6.77 14.92 -3.23
N SER A 183 -5.98 13.94 -3.67
CA SER A 183 -5.22 14.03 -4.92
C SER A 183 -6.10 14.09 -6.18
N PHE A 184 -7.38 13.74 -6.05
CA PHE A 184 -8.40 13.82 -7.10
C PHE A 184 -9.26 15.09 -7.06
N GLY A 185 -9.00 16.00 -6.12
CA GLY A 185 -9.79 17.21 -5.89
C GLY A 185 -10.38 17.25 -4.48
N ASP A 186 -11.48 17.99 -4.29
CA ASP A 186 -12.08 18.20 -2.96
C ASP A 186 -13.17 17.17 -2.59
N ASN A 187 -13.49 16.27 -3.52
CA ASN A 187 -14.49 15.21 -3.31
C ASN A 187 -13.85 13.85 -3.55
N LEU A 188 -14.15 12.91 -2.66
CA LEU A 188 -13.75 11.50 -2.78
C LEU A 188 -15.00 10.64 -2.75
N THR A 189 -15.09 9.68 -3.67
CA THR A 189 -16.19 8.71 -3.73
C THR A 189 -15.66 7.28 -3.69
N ASN A 190 -16.55 6.31 -3.48
CA ASN A 190 -16.19 4.89 -3.48
C ASN A 190 -15.69 4.37 -4.85
N SER A 191 -15.79 5.16 -5.94
CA SER A 191 -15.16 4.82 -7.22
C SER A 191 -13.71 5.29 -7.32
N ASP A 192 -13.27 6.19 -6.43
CA ASP A 192 -11.94 6.78 -6.44
C ASP A 192 -11.00 6.07 -5.45
N ALA A 193 -11.55 5.50 -4.38
CA ALA A 193 -10.79 4.76 -3.39
C ALA A 193 -11.63 3.73 -2.62
N ASN A 194 -10.96 2.78 -1.97
CA ASN A 194 -11.61 1.84 -1.06
C ASN A 194 -11.86 2.49 0.29
N ILE A 195 -13.07 3.02 0.48
CA ILE A 195 -13.58 3.64 1.69
C ILE A 195 -15.04 3.22 1.89
N LEU A 196 -15.57 3.32 3.12
CA LEU A 196 -16.93 2.88 3.47
C LEU A 196 -17.25 1.45 2.97
N GLY A 197 -16.21 0.61 2.85
CA GLY A 197 -16.25 -0.73 2.29
C GLY A 197 -16.36 -1.81 3.35
N SER A 198 -16.57 -3.05 2.91
CA SER A 198 -16.64 -4.23 3.76
C SER A 198 -15.33 -5.02 3.88
N GLY A 199 -14.28 -4.60 3.18
CA GLY A 199 -12.97 -5.23 3.25
C GLY A 199 -11.93 -4.57 2.33
N ILE A 200 -10.67 -4.97 2.52
CA ILE A 200 -9.56 -4.55 1.65
C ILE A 200 -9.74 -5.05 0.22
N LYS A 201 -9.15 -4.34 -0.74
CA LYS A 201 -9.11 -4.71 -2.16
C LYS A 201 -7.68 -5.06 -2.56
N ALA A 202 -7.54 -5.72 -3.71
CA ALA A 202 -6.23 -5.90 -4.32
C ALA A 202 -5.64 -4.53 -4.63
N VAL A 203 -4.33 -4.38 -4.42
CA VAL A 203 -3.63 -3.13 -4.70
C VAL A 203 -3.82 -2.74 -6.17
N GLY A 204 -3.92 -1.45 -6.42
CA GLY A 204 -4.12 -0.91 -7.76
C GLY A 204 -5.54 -1.08 -8.32
N SER A 205 -6.53 -1.36 -7.47
CA SER A 205 -7.94 -1.47 -7.91
C SER A 205 -8.55 -0.13 -8.31
N TYR A 206 -7.93 0.99 -7.92
CA TYR A 206 -8.40 2.35 -8.17
C TYR A 206 -7.42 3.12 -9.07
N LYS A 207 -7.77 4.34 -9.46
CA LYS A 207 -6.87 5.16 -10.29
C LYS A 207 -5.68 5.65 -9.44
N PRO A 208 -4.49 5.79 -10.03
CA PRO A 208 -3.36 6.41 -9.34
C PRO A 208 -3.51 7.93 -9.26
N ASN A 209 -2.79 8.55 -8.33
CA ASN A 209 -2.61 10.01 -8.31
C ASN A 209 -1.64 10.49 -9.43
N ALA A 210 -1.37 11.79 -9.49
CA ALA A 210 -0.55 12.39 -10.55
C ALA A 210 0.93 11.94 -10.56
N PHE A 211 1.42 11.33 -9.47
CA PHE A 211 2.75 10.72 -9.44
C PHE A 211 2.74 9.25 -9.88
N GLY A 212 1.57 8.61 -9.99
CA GLY A 212 1.48 7.19 -10.34
C GLY A 212 1.35 6.27 -9.12
N LEU A 213 1.07 6.82 -7.94
CA LEU A 213 0.86 6.04 -6.72
C LEU A 213 -0.61 5.68 -6.56
N TYR A 214 -0.86 4.43 -6.20
CA TYR A 214 -2.19 3.87 -6.00
C TYR A 214 -2.55 3.80 -4.52
N ASP A 215 -3.85 3.75 -4.25
CA ASP A 215 -4.44 3.46 -2.93
C ASP A 215 -4.06 4.46 -1.82
N MET A 216 -3.59 5.67 -2.17
CA MET A 216 -3.19 6.72 -1.22
C MET A 216 -4.35 7.33 -0.38
N HIS A 217 -5.60 6.93 -0.65
CA HIS A 217 -6.82 7.46 -0.02
C HIS A 217 -7.77 6.35 0.48
N GLY A 218 -7.24 5.28 1.07
CA GLY A 218 -8.04 4.24 1.69
C GLY A 218 -7.35 2.88 1.66
N ASN A 219 -8.14 1.81 1.59
CA ASN A 219 -7.68 0.42 1.63
C ASN A 219 -7.10 0.00 2.99
N VAL A 220 -5.85 0.34 3.31
CA VAL A 220 -5.27 0.16 4.66
C VAL A 220 -4.55 1.42 5.12
N PHE A 221 -4.54 1.66 6.43
CA PHE A 221 -3.68 2.68 6.99
C PHE A 221 -2.21 2.30 6.79
N GLU A 222 -1.38 3.28 6.49
CA GLU A 222 0.02 3.04 6.15
C GLU A 222 0.96 3.63 7.21
N LEU A 223 1.79 2.78 7.80
CA LEU A 223 2.84 3.17 8.74
C LEU A 223 3.88 4.10 8.10
N CYS A 224 4.20 5.18 8.79
CA CYS A 224 5.34 6.05 8.51
C CYS A 224 6.51 5.76 9.47
N GLU A 225 7.71 6.24 9.13
CA GLU A 225 8.89 6.13 9.99
C GLU A 225 8.70 6.90 11.32
N ASP A 226 7.97 8.00 11.27
CA ASP A 226 7.81 8.99 12.33
C ASP A 226 7.04 8.48 13.55
N ARG A 227 7.44 8.98 14.71
CA ARG A 227 6.62 9.01 15.92
C ARG A 227 5.77 10.27 15.92
N CYS A 228 4.58 10.20 16.48
CA CYS A 228 3.64 11.32 16.47
C CYS A 228 4.11 12.45 17.39
N ALA A 229 4.09 13.67 16.87
CA ALA A 229 4.32 14.91 17.59
C ALA A 229 3.49 16.04 16.99
N ASN A 230 3.50 17.19 17.65
CA ASN A 230 3.00 18.41 17.08
C ASN A 230 3.89 18.86 15.91
N TYR A 231 3.26 19.46 14.91
CA TYR A 231 3.96 20.05 13.79
C TYR A 231 4.74 21.31 14.22
N PRO A 232 5.86 21.59 13.55
CA PRO A 232 6.66 22.78 13.83
C PRO A 232 5.90 24.04 13.41
N THR A 233 6.18 25.16 14.07
CA THR A 233 5.54 26.47 13.79
C THR A 233 6.17 27.25 12.64
N GLY A 234 6.94 26.60 11.77
CA GLY A 234 7.69 27.25 10.68
C GLY A 234 8.17 26.27 9.61
N PRO A 235 8.86 26.79 8.57
CA PRO A 235 9.36 25.98 7.47
C PRO A 235 10.41 24.99 7.95
N VAL A 236 10.37 23.77 7.42
CA VAL A 236 11.33 22.71 7.73
C VAL A 236 11.87 22.04 6.47
N THR A 237 13.05 21.44 6.60
CA THR A 237 13.75 20.75 5.51
C THR A 237 14.02 19.31 5.92
N ASP A 238 13.59 18.37 5.08
CA ASP A 238 13.67 16.92 5.30
C ASP A 238 13.27 16.52 6.74
N PRO A 239 12.10 16.96 7.25
CA PRO A 239 11.72 16.73 8.62
C PRO A 239 11.65 15.24 8.91
N LYS A 240 12.19 14.87 10.06
CA LYS A 240 12.03 13.57 10.67
C LYS A 240 11.40 13.85 12.02
N GLY A 241 10.24 13.26 12.28
CA GLY A 241 9.57 13.32 13.56
C GLY A 241 10.50 12.89 14.70
N PRO A 242 10.05 13.00 15.96
CA PRO A 242 10.91 12.69 17.10
C PRO A 242 11.45 11.26 17.04
N ALA A 243 12.71 11.11 17.47
CA ALA A 243 13.40 9.82 17.49
C ALA A 243 12.78 8.81 18.47
N THR A 244 12.03 9.30 19.46
CA THR A 244 11.35 8.49 20.47
C THR A 244 9.91 8.95 20.62
N GLY A 245 9.06 8.02 21.06
CA GLY A 245 7.64 8.25 21.23
C GLY A 245 6.94 6.91 21.27
N ARG A 246 5.83 6.84 22.00
CA ARG A 246 4.98 5.66 21.98
C ARG A 246 4.32 5.54 20.61
N ASP A 247 3.65 6.60 20.18
CA ASP A 247 2.66 6.52 19.12
C ASP A 247 3.32 6.66 17.74
N CYS A 248 3.06 5.72 16.84
CA CYS A 248 3.52 5.71 15.45
C CYS A 248 2.52 6.47 14.57
N VAL A 249 3.02 7.12 13.52
CA VAL A 249 2.16 7.81 12.55
C VAL A 249 1.64 6.82 11.50
N PHE A 250 0.33 6.91 11.25
CA PHE A 250 -0.37 6.24 10.16
C PHE A 250 -1.08 7.26 9.27
N ARG A 251 -1.08 7.01 7.96
CA ARG A 251 -1.68 7.89 6.94
C ARG A 251 -2.63 7.13 6.00
N GLY A 252 -3.40 7.86 5.20
CA GLY A 252 -4.17 7.33 4.06
C GLY A 252 -5.61 6.90 4.34
N GLY A 253 -5.92 6.53 5.58
CA GLY A 253 -7.22 5.94 5.91
C GLY A 253 -7.27 4.46 5.53
N ALA A 254 -8.35 3.77 5.91
CA ALA A 254 -8.57 2.37 5.59
C ALA A 254 -9.93 2.14 4.94
N TYR A 255 -10.17 0.91 4.47
CA TYR A 255 -11.41 0.53 3.78
C TYR A 255 -12.69 0.85 4.55
N ASN A 256 -12.66 0.83 5.87
CA ASN A 256 -13.80 1.09 6.74
C ASN A 256 -13.90 2.55 7.21
N CYS A 257 -12.98 3.42 6.80
CA CYS A 257 -13.03 4.83 7.11
C CYS A 257 -14.12 5.54 6.29
N THR A 258 -14.60 6.66 6.83
CA THR A 258 -15.38 7.62 6.04
C THR A 258 -14.46 8.40 5.09
N VAL A 259 -15.04 9.14 4.14
CA VAL A 259 -14.30 10.07 3.28
C VAL A 259 -13.38 11.02 4.07
N LEU A 260 -13.78 11.43 5.28
CA LEU A 260 -13.01 12.37 6.10
C LEU A 260 -11.75 11.75 6.70
N GLY A 261 -11.71 10.42 6.84
CA GLY A 261 -10.54 9.69 7.34
C GLY A 261 -9.48 9.42 6.28
N ALA A 262 -9.79 9.66 4.99
CA ALA A 262 -8.91 9.38 3.86
C ALA A 262 -8.31 10.64 3.21
N ARG A 263 -8.37 11.79 3.90
CA ARG A 263 -7.80 13.06 3.42
C ARG A 263 -6.28 12.98 3.31
N SER A 264 -5.68 13.80 2.45
CA SER A 264 -4.22 13.81 2.27
C SER A 264 -3.46 14.16 3.56
N SER A 265 -3.99 15.09 4.37
CA SER A 265 -3.44 15.46 5.68
C SER A 265 -3.96 14.61 6.83
N GLY A 266 -4.85 13.65 6.57
CA GLY A 266 -5.44 12.80 7.59
C GLY A 266 -4.35 12.01 8.29
N ARG A 267 -4.20 12.24 9.59
CA ARG A 267 -3.24 11.56 10.46
C ARG A 267 -3.98 10.65 11.43
N TYR A 268 -3.37 9.52 11.76
CA TYR A 268 -3.82 8.65 12.82
C TYR A 268 -2.62 8.18 13.66
N ALA A 269 -2.73 8.16 15.00
CA ALA A 269 -1.56 8.01 15.86
C ALA A 269 -1.89 7.64 17.33
N ASP A 270 -2.59 6.53 17.53
CA ASP A 270 -2.94 6.04 18.87
C ASP A 270 -2.28 4.68 19.21
N PHE A 271 -1.39 4.20 18.36
CA PHE A 271 -0.82 2.85 18.42
C PHE A 271 0.70 2.88 18.46
N GLY A 272 1.25 1.99 19.28
CA GLY A 272 2.68 1.82 19.49
C GLY A 272 3.38 0.93 18.47
N PRO A 273 4.71 0.81 18.56
CA PRO A 273 5.52 0.12 17.56
C PRO A 273 5.29 -1.41 17.51
N THR A 274 4.70 -1.98 18.56
CA THR A 274 4.38 -3.41 18.68
C THR A 274 2.92 -3.73 18.37
N ASP A 275 2.06 -2.73 18.22
CA ASP A 275 0.62 -2.93 18.02
C ASP A 275 0.32 -3.39 16.60
N ARG A 276 -0.55 -4.39 16.47
CA ARG A 276 -0.98 -4.99 15.19
C ARG A 276 -2.49 -4.85 15.05
N ILE A 277 -2.94 -4.21 13.97
CA ILE A 277 -4.36 -4.05 13.68
C ILE A 277 -4.63 -4.58 12.27
N HIS A 278 -5.77 -5.23 12.08
CA HIS A 278 -6.15 -5.94 10.85
C HIS A 278 -6.38 -5.06 9.61
N PHE A 279 -6.24 -3.74 9.75
CA PHE A 279 -6.28 -2.76 8.67
C PHE A 279 -5.06 -1.82 8.67
N PHE A 280 -3.98 -2.21 9.37
CA PHE A 280 -2.68 -1.54 9.31
C PHE A 280 -1.75 -2.32 8.40
N GLY A 281 -1.24 -1.63 7.39
CA GLY A 281 -0.18 -2.08 6.51
C GLY A 281 0.87 -0.97 6.39
N PHE A 282 1.59 -0.99 5.28
CA PHE A 282 2.61 0.00 4.97
C PHE A 282 2.96 -0.03 3.48
N ARG A 283 3.61 1.03 3.02
CA ARG A 283 4.34 1.04 1.75
C ARG A 283 5.81 1.35 1.99
N LEU A 284 6.63 1.04 1.00
CA LEU A 284 8.07 1.27 1.05
C LEU A 284 8.44 2.66 0.53
N ALA A 285 9.49 3.23 1.09
CA ALA A 285 10.31 4.24 0.43
C ALA A 285 11.72 3.68 0.22
N MET A 286 12.45 4.21 -0.75
CA MET A 286 13.83 3.82 -1.04
C MET A 286 14.62 5.04 -1.49
N THR A 287 15.78 5.27 -0.87
CA THR A 287 16.69 6.32 -1.31
C THR A 287 17.44 5.86 -2.57
N PRO A 288 17.50 6.67 -3.64
CA PRO A 288 18.23 6.34 -4.88
C PRO A 288 19.73 6.12 -4.65
#